data_AF-D1YXN1-F1
#
_entry.id   AF-D1YXN1-F1
#
_cell.length_a   1.000
_cell.length_b   1.000
_cell.length_c   1.000
_cell.angle_alpha   90.00
_cell.angle_beta   90.00
_cell.angle_gamma   90.00
#
_symmetry.space_group_name_H-M   'P 1'
#
loop_
_entity.id
_entity.type
_entity.pdbx_description
1 polymer ?
#
loop_
_entity_poly.entity_id
_entity_poly.type
_entity_poly.pdbx_seq_one_letter_code
_entity_poly.pdbx_strand_id
1 'polypeptide(L)'
;MLLPSDKPLFENVSSNEYYARAGKLKDEGVDGIVHFVFPDFEEAIVFSGGRPITGIHEAKRWLTIGDAMVEAVENKAITVPGKMSAYRLDPALVQVFAHKDLKNMVETTLGKYLTPALLIGYLEGEGSTSILKLNDDKATAYVFINNGKRAGAAYVSPEGRSNGESAVKDMARFKENTSAAIYFLESVVKPKAEKPAVEPVAPPAPAAAPAPVTAPVSSKAPEEKPEPAKAAPGKVKPVLAKPQPVPPVQKRQGIRLSVAMSADETPALRHRSRQQVLETLEEGDVAWVDRKTLASLQTLHASLVLPDGREYHVTLKEAPIEPVENRYIILPRKLRSKLSLDRGMTIEVKE
;
A
#
# COMPACT_ATOMS: atom_id res chain seq x y z
N MET A 1 9.37 -19.28 -0.66
CA MET A 1 8.34 -19.48 -1.69
C MET A 1 8.94 -19.56 -3.08
N LEU A 2 8.86 -20.74 -3.68
CA LEU A 2 9.35 -20.95 -5.04
C LEU A 2 8.20 -20.84 -6.06
N LEU A 3 8.12 -19.73 -6.79
CA LEU A 3 7.16 -19.51 -7.88
C LEU A 3 7.88 -19.44 -9.22
N PRO A 4 7.37 -20.06 -10.31
CA PRO A 4 8.01 -20.03 -11.63
C PRO A 4 8.47 -18.64 -12.05
N SER A 5 9.72 -18.53 -12.51
CA SER A 5 10.43 -17.25 -12.67
C SER A 5 11.05 -17.07 -14.06
N ASP A 6 10.53 -17.76 -15.07
CA ASP A 6 11.18 -17.86 -16.39
C ASP A 6 11.18 -16.54 -17.18
N LYS A 7 10.27 -15.61 -16.84
CA LYS A 7 10.05 -14.36 -17.57
C LYS A 7 10.19 -13.15 -16.63
N PRO A 8 11.41 -12.79 -16.20
CA PRO A 8 11.61 -11.64 -15.32
C PRO A 8 11.22 -10.33 -16.00
N LEU A 9 10.54 -9.46 -15.26
CA LEU A 9 10.25 -8.07 -15.62
C LEU A 9 11.28 -7.13 -14.98
N PHE A 10 11.66 -7.45 -13.73
CA PHE A 10 12.78 -6.86 -13.01
C PHE A 10 13.16 -7.78 -11.86
N GLU A 11 14.40 -7.71 -11.39
CA GLU A 11 14.89 -8.60 -10.34
C GLU A 11 15.77 -7.88 -9.34
N ASN A 12 15.75 -8.35 -8.09
CA ASN A 12 16.65 -7.91 -7.02
C ASN A 12 16.63 -6.39 -6.75
N VAL A 13 15.49 -5.74 -6.95
CA VAL A 13 15.31 -4.32 -6.62
C VAL A 13 14.89 -4.16 -5.15
N SER A 14 15.01 -2.96 -4.60
CA SER A 14 14.55 -2.69 -3.24
C SER A 14 13.03 -2.84 -3.14
N SER A 15 12.54 -3.51 -2.09
CA SER A 15 11.10 -3.58 -1.79
C SER A 15 10.45 -2.20 -1.61
N ASN A 16 11.21 -1.20 -1.17
CA ASN A 16 10.73 0.19 -0.99
C ASN A 16 10.32 0.86 -2.31
N GLU A 17 10.77 0.34 -3.45
CA GLU A 17 10.36 0.82 -4.78
C GLU A 17 9.01 0.24 -5.24
N TYR A 18 8.33 -0.56 -4.41
CA TYR A 18 7.12 -1.30 -4.79
C TYR A 18 6.10 -0.45 -5.55
N TYR A 19 5.63 0.68 -5.01
CA TYR A 19 4.59 1.48 -5.66
C TYR A 19 5.03 2.06 -7.00
N ALA A 20 6.31 2.43 -7.13
CA ALA A 20 6.84 2.90 -8.41
C ALA A 20 6.87 1.79 -9.46
N ARG A 21 7.17 0.55 -9.06
CA ARG A 21 7.19 -0.63 -9.94
C ARG A 21 5.79 -1.15 -10.25
N ALA A 22 4.90 -1.22 -9.25
CA ALA A 22 3.52 -1.61 -9.40
C ALA A 22 2.75 -0.68 -10.36
N GLY A 23 3.06 0.62 -10.35
CA GLY A 23 2.56 1.56 -11.36
C GLY A 23 2.88 1.14 -12.79
N LYS A 24 4.14 0.74 -13.06
CA LYS A 24 4.55 0.24 -14.39
C LYS A 24 3.82 -1.04 -14.78
N LEU A 25 3.67 -1.98 -13.84
CA LEU A 25 2.94 -3.23 -14.08
C LEU A 25 1.46 -2.97 -14.42
N LYS A 26 0.87 -1.96 -13.78
CA LYS A 26 -0.49 -1.49 -14.05
C LYS A 26 -0.61 -0.91 -15.45
N ASP A 27 0.31 -0.03 -15.84
CA ASP A 27 0.29 0.63 -17.15
C ASP A 27 0.48 -0.38 -18.30
N GLU A 28 1.28 -1.42 -18.07
CA GLU A 28 1.52 -2.51 -19.03
C GLU A 28 0.43 -3.61 -19.01
N GLY A 29 -0.51 -3.57 -18.06
CA GLY A 29 -1.58 -4.57 -17.93
C GLY A 29 -1.04 -5.98 -17.66
N VAL A 30 0.03 -6.11 -16.88
CA VAL A 30 0.75 -7.39 -16.67
C VAL A 30 -0.08 -8.41 -15.90
N ASP A 31 -0.14 -9.64 -16.42
CA ASP A 31 -0.45 -10.85 -15.66
C ASP A 31 0.85 -11.46 -15.11
N GLY A 32 0.99 -11.53 -13.79
CA GLY A 32 2.27 -11.86 -13.20
C GLY A 32 2.27 -11.92 -11.69
N ILE A 33 3.47 -11.83 -11.14
CA ILE A 33 3.70 -11.85 -9.70
C ILE A 33 4.82 -10.89 -9.35
N VAL A 34 4.66 -10.20 -8.23
CA VAL A 34 5.73 -9.50 -7.53
C VAL A 34 6.09 -10.34 -6.32
N HIS A 35 7.31 -10.85 -6.25
CA HIS A 35 7.85 -11.68 -5.19
C HIS A 35 8.80 -10.87 -4.33
N PHE A 36 8.64 -10.99 -3.02
CA PHE A 36 9.42 -10.32 -1.99
C PHE A 36 10.18 -11.35 -1.16
N VAL A 37 11.47 -11.10 -0.95
CA VAL A 37 12.35 -11.91 -0.12
C VAL A 37 12.81 -11.07 1.05
N PHE A 38 12.44 -11.52 2.26
CA PHE A 38 12.88 -10.98 3.54
C PHE A 38 13.74 -12.04 4.26
N PRO A 39 14.47 -11.69 5.34
CA PRO A 39 15.36 -12.64 6.02
C PRO A 39 14.66 -13.91 6.55
N ASP A 40 13.43 -13.78 7.07
CA ASP A 40 12.75 -14.87 7.78
C ASP A 40 11.54 -15.46 7.04
N PHE A 41 11.09 -14.80 5.97
CA PHE A 41 9.88 -15.16 5.26
C PHE A 41 9.89 -14.58 3.84
N GLU A 42 8.99 -15.10 3.01
CA GLU A 42 8.80 -14.62 1.65
C GLU A 42 7.32 -14.31 1.42
N GLU A 43 7.06 -13.31 0.59
CA GLU A 43 5.70 -12.90 0.25
C GLU A 43 5.60 -12.69 -1.25
N ALA A 44 4.39 -12.72 -1.78
CA ALA A 44 4.16 -12.30 -3.13
C ALA A 44 2.78 -11.71 -3.33
N ILE A 45 2.64 -10.91 -4.37
CA ILE A 45 1.37 -10.36 -4.83
C ILE A 45 1.17 -10.83 -6.26
N VAL A 46 0.09 -11.54 -6.51
CA VAL A 46 -0.33 -11.94 -7.85
C VAL A 46 -1.05 -10.77 -8.50
N PHE A 47 -0.71 -10.49 -9.76
CA PHE A 47 -1.33 -9.46 -10.58
C PHE A 47 -2.10 -10.09 -11.73
N SER A 48 -3.27 -9.54 -12.04
CA SER A 48 -3.94 -9.77 -13.33
C SER A 48 -4.39 -8.47 -13.97
N GLY A 49 -4.10 -8.31 -15.26
CA GLY A 49 -4.34 -7.07 -16.00
C GLY A 49 -3.69 -5.85 -15.33
N GLY A 50 -2.52 -6.05 -14.70
CA GLY A 50 -1.79 -5.00 -13.99
C GLY A 50 -2.38 -4.59 -12.65
N ARG A 51 -3.40 -5.31 -12.14
CA ARG A 51 -4.01 -5.06 -10.82
C ARG A 51 -3.65 -6.18 -9.85
N PRO A 52 -3.30 -5.86 -8.60
CA PRO A 52 -3.09 -6.89 -7.59
C PRO A 52 -4.42 -7.59 -7.30
N ILE A 53 -4.43 -8.92 -7.30
CA ILE A 53 -5.65 -9.72 -7.11
C ILE A 53 -5.63 -10.54 -5.83
N THR A 54 -4.46 -11.07 -5.43
CA THR A 54 -4.32 -11.84 -4.19
C THR A 54 -2.89 -11.75 -3.66
N GLY A 55 -2.75 -11.84 -2.34
CA GLY A 55 -1.46 -11.90 -1.66
C GLY A 55 -1.15 -13.31 -1.21
N ILE A 56 0.14 -13.63 -1.17
CA ILE A 56 0.67 -14.89 -0.70
C ILE A 56 1.74 -14.59 0.35
N HIS A 57 1.66 -15.27 1.49
CA HIS A 57 2.67 -15.23 2.53
C HIS A 57 3.15 -16.64 2.80
N GLU A 58 4.47 -16.84 2.78
CA GLU A 58 5.08 -18.10 3.15
C GLU A 58 6.13 -17.90 4.24
N ALA A 59 5.93 -18.58 5.37
CA ALA A 59 6.87 -18.65 6.47
C ALA A 59 7.12 -20.11 6.83
N LYS A 60 8.30 -20.63 6.45
CA LYS A 60 8.71 -22.04 6.64
C LYS A 60 7.74 -23.02 5.97
N ARG A 61 6.82 -23.60 6.75
CA ARG A 61 5.79 -24.55 6.31
C ARG A 61 4.39 -23.94 6.23
N TRP A 62 4.22 -22.71 6.70
CA TRP A 62 2.94 -22.03 6.67
C TRP A 62 2.80 -21.25 5.38
N LEU A 63 1.74 -21.54 4.64
CA LEU A 63 1.31 -20.78 3.48
C LEU A 63 -0.02 -20.10 3.82
N THR A 64 -0.16 -18.83 3.47
CA THR A 64 -1.42 -18.10 3.56
C THR A 64 -1.64 -17.41 2.24
N ILE A 65 -2.83 -17.60 1.67
CA ILE A 65 -3.22 -17.03 0.38
C ILE A 65 -4.57 -16.37 0.58
N GLY A 66 -4.74 -15.18 0.02
CA GLY A 66 -6.04 -14.52 -0.04
C GLY A 66 -6.01 -13.08 -0.49
N ASP A 67 -7.16 -12.58 -0.93
CA ASP A 67 -7.30 -11.20 -1.40
C ASP A 67 -6.96 -10.18 -0.31
N ALA A 68 -7.33 -10.48 0.93
CA ALA A 68 -7.03 -9.63 2.09
C ALA A 68 -5.51 -9.53 2.38
N MET A 69 -4.70 -10.47 1.86
CA MET A 69 -3.26 -10.46 2.06
C MET A 69 -2.55 -9.42 1.20
N VAL A 70 -3.16 -8.95 0.10
CA VAL A 70 -2.54 -7.94 -0.79
C VAL A 70 -2.06 -6.74 0.03
N GLU A 71 -2.98 -6.13 0.78
CA GLU A 71 -2.70 -4.92 1.55
C GLU A 71 -1.63 -5.16 2.63
N ALA A 72 -1.65 -6.33 3.28
CA ALA A 72 -0.65 -6.69 4.28
C ALA A 72 0.76 -6.81 3.66
N VAL A 73 0.88 -7.44 2.49
CA VAL A 73 2.15 -7.58 1.78
C VAL A 73 2.65 -6.23 1.24
N GLU A 74 1.77 -5.41 0.68
CA GLU A 74 2.11 -4.06 0.21
C GLU A 74 2.66 -3.17 1.33
N ASN A 75 2.07 -3.27 2.52
CA ASN A 75 2.53 -2.53 3.69
C ASN A 75 3.90 -3.03 4.16
N LYS A 76 4.12 -4.36 4.19
CA LYS A 76 5.42 -4.91 4.58
C LYS A 76 6.53 -4.54 3.60
N ALA A 77 6.23 -4.53 2.30
CA ALA A 77 7.18 -4.18 1.25
C ALA A 77 7.81 -2.79 1.46
N ILE A 78 7.08 -1.84 2.06
CA ILE A 78 7.56 -0.48 2.33
C ILE A 78 8.17 -0.28 3.72
N THR A 79 7.78 -1.10 4.71
CA THR A 79 8.27 -0.92 6.09
C THR A 79 9.46 -1.79 6.41
N VAL A 80 9.61 -2.93 5.74
CA VAL A 80 10.67 -3.90 6.00
C VAL A 80 11.65 -3.86 4.82
N PRO A 81 12.95 -3.62 5.05
CA PRO A 81 13.95 -3.73 3.99
C PRO A 81 13.99 -5.16 3.45
N GLY A 82 13.66 -5.32 2.17
CA GLY A 82 13.72 -6.59 1.47
C GLY A 82 14.13 -6.43 0.02
N LYS A 83 14.26 -7.56 -0.67
CA LYS A 83 14.42 -7.60 -2.13
C LYS A 83 13.11 -7.94 -2.78
N MET A 84 12.88 -7.36 -3.94
CA MET A 84 11.70 -7.59 -4.76
C MET A 84 12.12 -7.97 -6.18
N SER A 85 11.41 -8.93 -6.75
CA SER A 85 11.51 -9.32 -8.16
C SER A 85 10.10 -9.44 -8.72
N ALA A 86 9.93 -9.24 -10.03
CA ALA A 86 8.66 -9.47 -10.68
C ALA A 86 8.82 -10.35 -11.91
N TYR A 87 7.85 -11.22 -12.13
CA TYR A 87 7.85 -12.21 -13.20
C TYR A 87 6.50 -12.21 -13.89
N ARG A 88 6.49 -12.36 -15.23
CA ARG A 88 5.25 -12.71 -15.94
C ARG A 88 4.90 -14.16 -15.63
N LEU A 89 3.62 -14.39 -15.35
CA LEU A 89 3.10 -15.74 -15.13
C LEU A 89 2.19 -16.12 -16.28
N ASP A 90 2.13 -17.43 -16.58
CA ASP A 90 1.16 -17.91 -17.54
C ASP A 90 -0.27 -17.79 -16.95
N PRO A 91 -1.29 -17.46 -17.76
CA PRO A 91 -2.64 -17.21 -17.26
C PRO A 91 -3.22 -18.37 -16.44
N ALA A 92 -2.89 -19.62 -16.81
CA ALA A 92 -3.32 -20.80 -16.07
C ALA A 92 -2.82 -20.80 -14.62
N LEU A 93 -1.59 -20.30 -14.39
CA LEU A 93 -0.99 -20.20 -13.07
C LEU A 93 -1.56 -19.04 -12.27
N VAL A 94 -1.84 -17.90 -12.90
CA VAL A 94 -2.56 -16.79 -12.26
C VAL A 94 -3.92 -17.26 -11.71
N GLN A 95 -4.63 -18.08 -12.47
CA GLN A 95 -5.93 -18.65 -12.08
C GLN A 95 -5.86 -19.67 -10.92
N VAL A 96 -4.68 -20.17 -10.56
CA VAL A 96 -4.50 -20.99 -9.34
C VAL A 96 -4.76 -20.14 -8.10
N PHE A 97 -4.42 -18.85 -8.15
CA PHE A 97 -4.46 -17.95 -6.99
C PHE A 97 -5.61 -16.94 -7.04
N ALA A 98 -6.10 -16.61 -8.24
CA ALA A 98 -7.08 -15.55 -8.43
C ALA A 98 -8.35 -15.75 -7.58
N HIS A 99 -8.57 -14.82 -6.64
CA HIS A 99 -9.74 -14.79 -5.75
C HIS A 99 -9.97 -16.10 -4.99
N LYS A 100 -8.87 -16.74 -4.56
CA LYS A 100 -8.92 -17.97 -3.78
C LYS A 100 -8.24 -17.78 -2.43
N ASP A 101 -8.80 -18.43 -1.43
CA ASP A 101 -8.23 -18.54 -0.09
C ASP A 101 -7.76 -19.97 0.19
N LEU A 102 -6.82 -20.10 1.12
CA LEU A 102 -6.42 -21.40 1.64
C LEU A 102 -7.56 -21.97 2.50
N LYS A 103 -8.18 -23.06 2.06
CA LYS A 103 -9.23 -23.74 2.84
C LYS A 103 -8.64 -24.70 3.85
N ASN A 104 -7.79 -25.61 3.36
CA ASN A 104 -7.25 -26.72 4.14
C ASN A 104 -5.82 -27.02 3.70
N MET A 105 -5.06 -27.62 4.62
CA MET A 105 -3.72 -28.14 4.37
C MET A 105 -3.66 -29.60 4.84
N VAL A 106 -3.07 -30.46 4.01
CA VAL A 106 -2.74 -31.84 4.36
C VAL A 106 -1.23 -32.00 4.33
N GLU A 107 -0.65 -32.44 5.44
CA GLU A 107 0.76 -32.80 5.52
C GLU A 107 0.90 -34.33 5.47
N THR A 108 1.90 -34.79 4.72
CA THR A 108 2.24 -36.21 4.61
C THR A 108 3.73 -36.37 4.33
N THR A 109 4.20 -37.60 4.32
CA THR A 109 5.58 -37.94 4.01
C THR A 109 5.59 -38.96 2.89
N LEU A 110 6.48 -38.77 1.92
CA LEU A 110 6.65 -39.73 0.84
C LEU A 110 7.16 -41.07 1.38
N GLY A 111 6.66 -42.15 0.79
CA GLY A 111 7.03 -43.50 1.15
C GLY A 111 7.18 -44.38 -0.09
N LYS A 112 7.51 -45.66 0.12
CA LYS A 112 7.75 -46.63 -0.95
C LYS A 112 6.66 -46.67 -2.03
N TYR A 113 5.41 -46.44 -1.63
CA TYR A 113 4.24 -46.50 -2.51
C TYR A 113 3.59 -45.13 -2.76
N LEU A 114 4.08 -44.06 -2.13
CA LEU A 114 3.56 -42.70 -2.29
C LEU A 114 4.67 -41.81 -2.86
N THR A 115 4.76 -41.79 -4.18
CA THR A 115 5.76 -41.02 -4.93
C THR A 115 5.23 -39.64 -5.32
N PRO A 116 6.10 -38.68 -5.68
CA PRO A 116 5.68 -37.38 -6.19
C PRO A 116 4.76 -37.49 -7.40
N ALA A 117 5.12 -38.35 -8.36
CA ALA A 117 4.34 -38.56 -9.57
C ALA A 117 2.93 -39.10 -9.27
N LEU A 118 2.81 -40.01 -8.29
CA LEU A 118 1.52 -40.55 -7.89
C LEU A 118 0.66 -39.49 -7.20
N LEU A 119 1.24 -38.67 -6.30
CA LEU A 119 0.53 -37.56 -5.66
C LEU A 119 0.04 -36.52 -6.67
N ILE A 120 0.89 -36.15 -7.63
CA ILE A 120 0.52 -35.24 -8.71
C ILE A 120 -0.65 -35.83 -9.51
N GLY A 121 -0.56 -37.10 -9.90
CA GLY A 121 -1.64 -37.78 -10.63
C GLY A 121 -2.95 -37.86 -9.86
N TYR A 122 -2.92 -38.08 -8.54
CA TYR A 122 -4.14 -38.06 -7.71
C TYR A 122 -4.77 -36.67 -7.67
N LEU A 123 -3.98 -35.62 -7.46
CA LEU A 123 -4.47 -34.25 -7.41
C LEU A 123 -5.01 -33.78 -8.78
N GLU A 124 -4.40 -34.24 -9.87
CA GLU A 124 -4.91 -34.02 -11.22
C GLU A 124 -6.26 -34.75 -11.45
N GLY A 125 -6.40 -35.98 -10.95
CA GLY A 125 -7.64 -36.76 -11.08
C GLY A 125 -8.81 -36.28 -10.21
N GLU A 126 -8.54 -35.70 -9.04
CA GLU A 126 -9.58 -35.22 -8.11
C GLU A 126 -10.31 -33.97 -8.63
N GLY A 127 -9.69 -33.21 -9.54
CA GLY A 127 -10.30 -31.99 -10.07
C GLY A 127 -10.24 -30.79 -9.12
N SER A 128 -9.46 -30.86 -8.04
CA SER A 128 -9.28 -29.76 -7.08
C SER A 128 -8.33 -28.66 -7.59
N THR A 129 -8.45 -27.44 -7.04
CA THR A 129 -7.35 -26.47 -7.10
C THR A 129 -6.46 -26.64 -5.88
N SER A 130 -5.17 -26.91 -6.11
CA SER A 130 -4.23 -27.16 -5.02
C SER A 130 -2.80 -26.76 -5.36
N ILE A 131 -1.99 -26.59 -4.32
CA ILE A 131 -0.55 -26.43 -4.42
C ILE A 131 0.09 -27.59 -3.66
N LEU A 132 0.93 -28.38 -4.33
CA LEU A 132 1.75 -29.40 -3.70
C LEU A 132 3.14 -28.82 -3.47
N LYS A 133 3.62 -28.84 -2.22
CA LYS A 133 5.00 -28.52 -1.84
C LYS A 133 5.72 -29.79 -1.40
N LEU A 134 6.91 -30.02 -1.94
CA LEU A 134 7.82 -31.11 -1.57
C LEU A 134 9.11 -30.52 -1.02
N ASN A 135 9.67 -31.12 0.04
CA ASN A 135 10.92 -30.67 0.66
C ASN A 135 11.70 -31.84 1.29
N ASP A 136 13.00 -31.95 1.01
CA ASP A 136 13.91 -32.97 1.57
C ASP A 136 15.22 -32.40 2.15
N ASP A 137 15.15 -31.21 2.76
CA ASP A 137 16.24 -30.39 3.32
C ASP A 137 17.22 -29.84 2.27
N LYS A 138 17.42 -30.54 1.16
CA LYS A 138 18.32 -30.12 0.07
C LYS A 138 17.55 -29.45 -1.05
N ALA A 139 16.40 -29.98 -1.41
CA ALA A 139 15.59 -29.47 -2.50
C ALA A 139 14.19 -29.08 -2.02
N THR A 140 13.60 -28.11 -2.69
CA THR A 140 12.21 -27.73 -2.52
C THR A 140 11.55 -27.65 -3.88
N ALA A 141 10.32 -28.15 -3.98
CA ALA A 141 9.57 -28.08 -5.23
C ALA A 141 8.10 -27.80 -5.00
N TYR A 142 7.49 -27.15 -5.99
CA TYR A 142 6.07 -26.80 -5.99
C TYR A 142 5.42 -27.27 -7.28
N VAL A 143 4.21 -27.80 -7.17
CA VAL A 143 3.32 -28.07 -8.31
C VAL A 143 2.03 -27.31 -8.06
N PHE A 144 1.61 -26.53 -9.05
CA PHE A 144 0.41 -25.73 -9.02
C PHE A 144 -0.65 -26.38 -9.89
N ILE A 145 -1.78 -26.75 -9.31
CA ILE A 145 -2.87 -27.47 -9.97
C ILE A 145 -4.13 -26.61 -9.88
N ASN A 146 -4.77 -26.38 -11.03
CA ASN A 146 -6.01 -25.64 -11.14
C ASN A 146 -7.09 -26.56 -11.71
N ASN A 147 -8.09 -26.90 -10.89
CA ASN A 147 -9.19 -27.78 -11.25
C ASN A 147 -8.74 -29.10 -11.92
N GLY A 148 -7.80 -29.79 -11.28
CA GLY A 148 -7.23 -31.05 -11.80
C GLY A 148 -6.27 -30.91 -12.99
N LYS A 149 -5.95 -29.70 -13.43
CA LYS A 149 -4.95 -29.47 -14.49
C LYS A 149 -3.71 -28.81 -13.91
N ARG A 150 -2.53 -29.38 -14.17
CA ARG A 150 -1.26 -28.73 -13.82
C ARG A 150 -1.13 -27.40 -14.56
N ALA A 151 -1.04 -26.32 -13.79
CA ALA A 151 -0.87 -24.96 -14.27
C ALA A 151 0.60 -24.52 -14.26
N GLY A 152 1.44 -25.16 -13.45
CA GLY A 152 2.86 -24.89 -13.41
C GLY A 152 3.59 -25.77 -12.39
N ALA A 153 4.92 -25.72 -12.43
CA ALA A 153 5.79 -26.37 -11.46
C ALA A 153 7.10 -25.61 -11.32
N ALA A 154 7.73 -25.68 -10.16
CA ALA A 154 9.05 -25.13 -9.90
C ALA A 154 9.84 -26.07 -8.99
N TYR A 155 11.14 -26.19 -9.22
CA TYR A 155 12.06 -27.01 -8.43
C TYR A 155 13.34 -26.23 -8.19
N VAL A 156 13.86 -26.27 -6.96
CA VAL A 156 15.13 -25.67 -6.58
C VAL A 156 15.94 -26.64 -5.74
N SER A 157 17.24 -26.72 -6.04
CA SER A 157 18.23 -27.48 -5.29
C SER A 157 19.60 -26.79 -5.38
N PRO A 158 20.65 -27.29 -4.70
CA PRO A 158 21.98 -26.70 -4.76
C PRO A 158 22.58 -26.72 -6.17
N GLU A 159 22.15 -27.65 -7.02
CA GLU A 159 22.60 -27.77 -8.41
C GLU A 159 21.93 -26.76 -9.35
N GLY A 160 20.86 -26.09 -8.89
CA GLY A 160 20.19 -25.05 -9.65
C GLY A 160 18.66 -25.11 -9.54
N ARG A 161 18.01 -24.49 -10.52
CA ARG A 161 16.57 -24.29 -10.56
C ARG A 161 15.99 -24.73 -11.90
N SER A 162 14.82 -25.35 -11.86
CA SER A 162 14.03 -25.71 -13.04
C SER A 162 12.55 -25.33 -12.86
N ASN A 163 11.84 -25.13 -13.96
CA ASN A 163 10.42 -24.74 -13.98
C ASN A 163 9.65 -25.57 -15.03
N GLY A 164 8.32 -25.69 -14.89
CA GLY A 164 7.46 -26.43 -15.81
C GLY A 164 7.76 -27.94 -15.85
N GLU A 165 7.78 -28.54 -17.04
CA GLU A 165 8.00 -29.98 -17.20
C GLU A 165 9.36 -30.48 -16.71
N SER A 166 10.41 -29.65 -16.80
CA SER A 166 11.73 -30.02 -16.28
C SER A 166 11.70 -30.11 -14.75
N ALA A 167 11.00 -29.18 -14.08
CA ALA A 167 10.78 -29.25 -12.63
C ALA A 167 10.06 -30.54 -12.22
N VAL A 168 9.02 -30.94 -12.96
CA VAL A 168 8.29 -32.19 -12.69
C VAL A 168 9.19 -33.41 -12.85
N LYS A 169 10.06 -33.42 -13.86
CA LYS A 169 11.05 -34.50 -14.04
C LYS A 169 12.06 -34.54 -12.88
N ASP A 170 12.55 -33.38 -12.45
CA ASP A 170 13.49 -33.28 -11.34
C ASP A 170 12.89 -33.69 -10.00
N MET A 171 11.57 -33.59 -9.81
CA MET A 171 10.88 -34.09 -8.61
C MET A 171 11.01 -35.61 -8.42
N ALA A 172 11.38 -36.38 -9.46
CA ALA A 172 11.69 -37.80 -9.31
C ALA A 172 12.90 -38.07 -8.39
N ARG A 173 13.69 -37.04 -8.07
CA ARG A 173 14.82 -37.12 -7.13
C ARG A 173 14.36 -37.19 -5.67
N PHE A 174 13.16 -36.72 -5.34
CA PHE A 174 12.59 -36.87 -4.01
C PHE A 174 12.33 -38.35 -3.70
N LYS A 175 12.68 -38.78 -2.49
CA LYS A 175 12.67 -40.18 -2.07
C LYS A 175 11.80 -40.37 -0.83
N GLU A 176 11.83 -41.57 -0.27
CA GLU A 176 11.24 -41.87 1.03
C GLU A 176 11.71 -40.84 2.08
N ASN A 177 10.81 -40.45 2.96
CA ASN A 177 10.99 -39.43 4.00
C ASN A 177 10.99 -37.97 3.55
N THR A 178 10.82 -37.68 2.25
CA THR A 178 10.55 -36.30 1.80
C THR A 178 9.22 -35.81 2.38
N SER A 179 9.22 -34.60 2.95
CA SER A 179 8.01 -33.95 3.44
C SER A 179 7.17 -33.45 2.26
N ALA A 180 5.86 -33.70 2.33
CA ALA A 180 4.89 -33.23 1.36
C ALA A 180 3.76 -32.46 2.05
N ALA A 181 3.44 -31.26 1.55
CA ALA A 181 2.31 -30.47 2.02
C ALA A 181 1.41 -30.11 0.83
N ILE A 182 0.11 -30.38 0.96
CA ILE A 182 -0.91 -30.10 -0.06
C ILE A 182 -1.81 -29.01 0.48
N TYR A 183 -1.84 -27.87 -0.21
CA TYR A 183 -2.66 -26.72 0.12
C TYR A 183 -3.86 -26.67 -0.82
N PHE A 184 -5.07 -26.86 -0.30
CA PHE A 184 -6.30 -26.83 -1.09
C PHE A 184 -6.89 -25.41 -1.09
N LEU A 185 -7.14 -24.89 -2.29
CA LEU A 185 -7.61 -23.52 -2.49
C LEU A 185 -9.07 -23.50 -2.94
N GLU A 186 -9.86 -22.61 -2.35
CA GLU A 186 -11.25 -22.42 -2.72
C GLU A 186 -11.53 -21.00 -3.16
N SER A 187 -12.47 -20.86 -4.10
CA SER A 187 -12.86 -19.54 -4.61
C SER A 187 -13.62 -18.78 -3.53
N VAL A 188 -13.18 -17.57 -3.26
CA VAL A 188 -13.88 -16.62 -2.40
C VAL A 188 -15.06 -16.08 -3.18
N VAL A 189 -16.26 -16.55 -2.87
CA VAL A 189 -17.48 -15.92 -3.35
C VAL A 189 -17.57 -14.57 -2.65
N LYS A 190 -17.06 -13.51 -3.28
CA LYS A 190 -17.32 -12.15 -2.81
C LYS A 190 -18.84 -11.95 -2.83
N PRO A 191 -19.50 -11.65 -1.69
CA PRO A 191 -20.90 -11.29 -1.72
C PRO A 191 -21.03 -10.11 -2.69
N LYS A 192 -21.84 -10.31 -3.72
CA LYS A 192 -22.08 -9.31 -4.76
C LYS A 192 -22.53 -8.04 -4.03
N ALA A 193 -21.73 -6.98 -4.08
CA ALA A 193 -22.07 -5.71 -3.47
C ALA A 193 -23.48 -5.34 -3.93
N GLU A 194 -24.42 -5.38 -3.00
CA GLU A 194 -25.80 -5.00 -3.23
C GLU A 194 -25.73 -3.54 -3.67
N LYS A 195 -26.07 -3.27 -4.92
CA LYS A 195 -26.11 -1.89 -5.41
C LYS A 195 -27.02 -1.14 -4.45
N PRO A 196 -26.58 -0.04 -3.81
CA PRO A 196 -27.49 0.78 -3.03
C PRO A 196 -28.65 1.15 -3.96
N ALA A 197 -29.86 0.84 -3.51
CA ALA A 197 -31.07 1.22 -4.22
C ALA A 197 -31.00 2.73 -4.44
N VAL A 198 -30.82 3.13 -5.70
CA VAL A 198 -30.99 4.51 -6.09
C VAL A 198 -32.47 4.80 -5.88
N GLU A 199 -32.82 5.50 -4.81
CA GLU A 199 -34.14 6.11 -4.68
C GLU A 199 -34.38 6.94 -5.95
N PRO A 200 -35.52 6.75 -6.64
CA PRO A 200 -35.82 7.51 -7.84
C PRO A 200 -35.98 8.99 -7.45
N VAL A 201 -35.04 9.80 -7.93
CA VAL A 201 -35.12 11.26 -7.88
C VAL A 201 -36.41 11.69 -8.58
N ALA A 202 -37.28 12.39 -7.84
CA ALA A 202 -38.51 12.94 -8.38
C ALA A 202 -38.24 13.88 -9.57
N PRO A 203 -39.11 13.91 -10.58
CA PRO A 203 -38.90 14.73 -11.78
C PRO A 203 -38.93 16.23 -11.45
N PRO A 204 -38.13 17.06 -12.17
CA PRO A 204 -38.04 18.49 -11.92
C PRO A 204 -39.31 19.21 -12.39
N ALA A 205 -39.76 20.19 -11.60
CA ALA A 205 -40.88 21.07 -11.91
C ALA A 205 -40.59 21.93 -13.17
N PRO A 206 -41.62 22.25 -13.99
CA PRO A 206 -41.45 22.99 -15.24
C PRO A 206 -41.12 24.49 -15.02
N ALA A 207 -40.25 25.00 -15.89
CA ALA A 207 -39.75 26.36 -15.93
C ALA A 207 -40.82 27.40 -16.28
N ALA A 208 -40.82 28.52 -15.56
CA ALA A 208 -41.61 29.71 -15.87
C ALA A 208 -40.95 30.56 -16.97
N ALA A 209 -41.79 31.12 -17.83
CA ALA A 209 -41.46 31.86 -19.04
C ALA A 209 -40.77 33.23 -18.80
N PRO A 210 -40.06 33.78 -19.81
CA PRO A 210 -39.31 35.02 -19.69
C PRO A 210 -40.17 36.27 -19.98
N ALA A 211 -39.87 37.38 -19.30
CA ALA A 211 -40.42 38.70 -19.57
C ALA A 211 -39.37 39.61 -20.26
N PRO A 212 -39.79 40.64 -21.01
CA PRO A 212 -39.05 41.15 -22.16
C PRO A 212 -38.11 42.32 -21.87
N VAL A 213 -37.24 42.52 -22.86
CA VAL A 213 -36.17 43.50 -23.03
C VAL A 213 -36.69 44.95 -23.07
N THR A 214 -35.96 45.86 -22.41
CA THR A 214 -35.85 47.27 -22.83
C THR A 214 -34.40 47.74 -22.69
N ALA A 215 -33.81 48.13 -23.81
CA ALA A 215 -32.70 49.09 -23.94
C ALA A 215 -33.30 50.37 -24.61
N PRO A 216 -32.60 51.51 -24.82
CA PRO A 216 -31.15 51.75 -24.73
C PRO A 216 -30.76 53.15 -24.13
N VAL A 217 -29.45 53.46 -24.11
CA VAL A 217 -28.80 54.65 -24.73
C VAL A 217 -27.46 54.99 -24.01
N SER A 218 -26.37 54.68 -24.72
CA SER A 218 -25.18 55.49 -25.06
C SER A 218 -24.68 56.60 -24.12
N SER A 219 -23.39 56.59 -23.74
CA SER A 219 -22.29 57.19 -24.54
C SER A 219 -20.99 57.46 -23.73
N LYS A 220 -19.87 57.38 -24.47
CA LYS A 220 -18.52 57.97 -24.27
C LYS A 220 -17.41 57.17 -23.56
N ALA A 221 -16.50 56.67 -24.39
CA ALA A 221 -15.04 56.71 -24.24
C ALA A 221 -14.50 58.14 -24.61
N PRO A 222 -13.19 58.50 -24.58
CA PRO A 222 -11.98 57.65 -24.55
C PRO A 222 -10.76 58.18 -23.73
N GLU A 223 -9.66 57.39 -23.73
CA GLU A 223 -8.22 57.76 -23.83
C GLU A 223 -7.59 58.78 -22.85
N GLU A 224 -6.30 58.82 -22.51
CA GLU A 224 -5.09 58.02 -22.67
C GLU A 224 -4.05 58.62 -21.67
N LYS A 225 -2.93 57.90 -21.47
CA LYS A 225 -1.60 58.21 -20.86
C LYS A 225 -1.00 59.63 -21.08
N PRO A 226 0.26 59.96 -20.64
CA PRO A 226 1.14 59.51 -19.53
C PRO A 226 1.97 60.66 -18.84
N GLU A 227 2.78 60.27 -17.83
CA GLU A 227 4.18 60.72 -17.60
C GLU A 227 4.53 62.08 -16.91
N PRO A 228 5.81 62.31 -16.48
CA PRO A 228 6.16 62.61 -15.09
C PRO A 228 6.89 63.96 -14.91
N ALA A 229 7.22 64.34 -13.67
CA ALA A 229 8.20 65.41 -13.43
C ALA A 229 9.06 65.20 -12.17
N LYS A 230 10.36 65.45 -12.38
CA LYS A 230 11.51 65.38 -11.47
C LYS A 230 11.66 66.62 -10.58
N ALA A 231 12.63 66.48 -9.66
CA ALA A 231 13.53 67.47 -9.05
C ALA A 231 13.18 67.81 -7.59
N ALA A 232 14.11 67.96 -6.64
CA ALA A 232 15.56 68.18 -6.69
C ALA A 232 16.21 67.76 -5.33
N PRO A 233 17.55 67.81 -5.18
CA PRO A 233 18.28 67.22 -4.05
C PRO A 233 18.52 68.22 -2.91
N GLY A 234 18.35 67.79 -1.66
CA GLY A 234 18.65 68.56 -0.45
C GLY A 234 19.53 67.78 0.53
N LYS A 235 20.68 68.36 0.86
CA LYS A 235 21.65 67.91 1.89
C LYS A 235 21.01 67.85 3.28
N VAL A 236 21.16 66.75 4.04
CA VAL A 236 21.01 66.75 5.51
C VAL A 236 21.99 65.76 6.18
N LYS A 237 22.49 66.21 7.34
CA LYS A 237 23.50 65.72 8.29
C LYS A 237 23.43 64.24 8.71
N PRO A 238 24.53 63.65 9.24
CA PRO A 238 24.50 62.33 9.86
C PRO A 238 23.76 62.42 11.20
N VAL A 239 22.63 61.73 11.31
CA VAL A 239 21.89 61.52 12.55
C VAL A 239 22.15 60.11 12.99
N LEU A 240 22.66 59.95 14.22
CA LEU A 240 22.83 58.67 14.91
C LEU A 240 21.59 57.79 14.70
N ALA A 241 21.79 56.63 14.08
CA ALA A 241 20.77 55.60 14.03
C ALA A 241 20.46 55.14 15.45
N LYS A 242 19.26 55.49 15.94
CA LYS A 242 18.64 54.78 17.05
C LYS A 242 18.55 53.29 16.67
N PRO A 243 18.78 52.36 17.61
CA PRO A 243 18.65 50.93 17.34
C PRO A 243 17.29 50.67 16.73
N GLN A 244 17.28 50.06 15.53
CA GLN A 244 16.06 49.55 14.92
C GLN A 244 15.38 48.63 15.94
N PRO A 245 14.08 48.79 16.20
CA PRO A 245 13.35 47.81 16.98
C PRO A 245 13.49 46.46 16.26
N VAL A 246 14.04 45.49 16.97
CA VAL A 246 14.03 44.08 16.55
C VAL A 246 12.60 43.77 16.14
N PRO A 247 12.35 43.24 14.92
CA PRO A 247 11.00 42.90 14.52
C PRO A 247 10.39 42.01 15.61
N PRO A 248 9.16 42.29 16.05
CA PRO A 248 8.53 41.48 17.09
C PRO A 248 8.60 40.03 16.62
N VAL A 249 9.14 39.15 17.47
CA VAL A 249 9.09 37.70 17.26
C VAL A 249 7.64 37.37 16.99
N GLN A 250 7.30 37.17 15.72
CA GLN A 250 5.97 36.70 15.33
C GLN A 250 5.84 35.38 16.07
N LYS A 251 4.98 35.34 17.10
CA LYS A 251 4.59 34.09 17.74
C LYS A 251 4.09 33.20 16.60
N ARG A 252 4.90 32.22 16.20
CA ARG A 252 4.54 31.24 15.18
C ARG A 252 3.27 30.57 15.71
N GLN A 253 2.14 30.86 15.06
CA GLN A 253 0.84 30.30 15.46
C GLN A 253 0.93 28.78 15.24
N GLY A 254 0.63 28.00 16.28
CA GLY A 254 0.67 26.54 16.16
C GLY A 254 -0.38 26.03 15.17
N ILE A 255 -0.08 24.90 14.54
CA ILE A 255 -1.01 24.27 13.57
C ILE A 255 -1.97 23.38 14.35
N ARG A 256 -3.27 23.58 14.19
CA ARG A 256 -4.30 22.74 14.81
C ARG A 256 -4.57 21.52 13.96
N LEU A 257 -4.34 20.34 14.52
CA LEU A 257 -4.52 19.05 13.85
C LEU A 257 -5.50 18.18 14.65
N SER A 258 -6.30 17.39 13.95
CA SER A 258 -7.20 16.41 14.56
C SER A 258 -6.51 15.05 14.65
N VAL A 259 -6.64 14.38 15.79
CA VAL A 259 -6.12 13.02 15.98
C VAL A 259 -6.95 12.06 15.11
N ALA A 260 -6.30 11.49 14.09
CA ALA A 260 -6.94 10.53 13.20
C ALA A 260 -6.84 9.11 13.78
N MET A 261 -7.91 8.33 13.67
CA MET A 261 -7.91 6.89 14.06
C MET A 261 -8.19 5.95 12.89
N SER A 262 -7.61 4.74 12.94
CA SER A 262 -7.87 3.67 11.94
C SER A 262 -9.34 3.24 11.86
N ALA A 263 -10.18 3.62 12.82
CA ALA A 263 -11.62 3.40 12.81
C ALA A 263 -12.42 4.50 12.09
N ASP A 264 -11.75 5.53 11.55
CA ASP A 264 -12.42 6.65 10.91
C ASP A 264 -12.79 6.32 9.46
N GLU A 265 -14.07 6.43 9.11
CA GLU A 265 -14.54 6.30 7.72
C GLU A 265 -14.27 7.57 6.88
N THR A 266 -13.87 8.67 7.53
CA THR A 266 -13.85 10.01 6.96
C THR A 266 -12.51 10.61 6.53
N PRO A 267 -11.32 10.18 6.96
CA PRO A 267 -10.14 10.86 6.47
C PRO A 267 -9.81 10.24 5.12
N ALA A 268 -9.59 11.09 4.12
CA ALA A 268 -9.03 10.74 2.82
C ALA A 268 -7.58 10.24 2.97
N LEU A 269 -7.39 9.21 3.79
CA LEU A 269 -6.20 8.42 3.94
C LEU A 269 -6.30 7.37 2.85
N ARG A 270 -5.32 7.35 1.94
CA ARG A 270 -5.31 6.41 0.81
C ARG A 270 -5.58 4.95 1.22
N HIS A 271 -5.18 4.55 2.44
CA HIS A 271 -5.36 3.19 2.96
C HIS A 271 -5.52 3.15 4.50
N ARG A 272 -6.63 2.58 4.99
CA ARG A 272 -7.01 2.44 6.41
C ARG A 272 -6.00 1.59 7.21
N SER A 273 -5.42 0.56 6.59
CA SER A 273 -4.40 -0.29 7.21
C SER A 273 -3.09 0.44 7.50
N ARG A 274 -2.68 1.42 6.70
CA ARG A 274 -1.44 2.18 6.93
C ARG A 274 -1.52 2.99 8.20
N GLN A 275 -2.68 3.59 8.46
CA GLN A 275 -2.93 4.27 9.71
C GLN A 275 -2.85 3.28 10.87
N GLN A 276 -3.41 2.08 10.72
CA GLN A 276 -3.30 1.02 11.73
C GLN A 276 -1.84 0.60 11.96
N VAL A 277 -1.01 0.51 10.92
CA VAL A 277 0.42 0.20 11.04
C VAL A 277 1.14 1.30 11.82
N LEU A 278 0.95 2.58 11.44
CA LEU A 278 1.53 3.71 12.15
C LEU A 278 1.05 3.78 13.61
N GLU A 279 -0.21 3.43 13.87
CA GLU A 279 -0.74 3.29 15.24
C GLU A 279 -0.09 2.13 16.02
N THR A 280 0.36 1.06 15.35
CA THR A 280 1.00 -0.10 16.00
C THR A 280 2.52 0.01 16.17
N LEU A 281 3.17 0.99 15.53
CA LEU A 281 4.61 1.19 15.69
C LEU A 281 4.93 1.56 17.15
N GLU A 282 5.88 0.85 17.75
CA GLU A 282 6.30 1.08 19.13
C GLU A 282 7.39 2.16 19.28
N GLU A 283 7.50 3.07 18.31
CA GLU A 283 8.40 4.21 18.42
C GLU A 283 7.86 5.19 19.48
N GLY A 284 8.61 5.37 20.58
CA GLY A 284 8.10 5.90 21.84
C GLY A 284 7.51 7.32 21.80
N ASP A 285 8.01 8.18 20.91
CA ASP A 285 7.65 9.61 20.86
C ASP A 285 7.62 10.14 19.42
N VAL A 286 7.14 9.34 18.48
CA VAL A 286 7.04 9.72 17.06
C VAL A 286 5.59 9.99 16.69
N ALA A 287 5.35 11.07 15.94
CA ALA A 287 4.06 11.42 15.38
C ALA A 287 4.19 11.62 13.87
N TRP A 288 3.15 11.26 13.12
CA TRP A 288 3.15 11.39 11.67
C TRP A 288 2.15 12.42 11.18
N VAL A 289 2.59 13.28 10.28
CA VAL A 289 1.79 14.35 9.66
C VAL A 289 1.98 14.34 8.15
N ASP A 290 1.07 14.94 7.40
CA ASP A 290 1.23 15.07 5.95
C ASP A 290 2.43 15.97 5.59
N ARG A 291 2.93 15.80 4.36
CA ARG A 291 4.08 16.54 3.83
C ARG A 291 3.92 18.07 3.91
N LYS A 292 2.71 18.60 3.72
CA LYS A 292 2.43 20.03 3.73
C LYS A 292 2.47 20.59 5.15
N THR A 293 1.94 19.86 6.13
CA THR A 293 2.06 20.20 7.55
C THR A 293 3.52 20.16 8.00
N LEU A 294 4.27 19.11 7.67
CA LEU A 294 5.70 19.01 8.02
C LEU A 294 6.52 20.17 7.44
N ALA A 295 6.27 20.51 6.16
CA ALA A 295 6.91 21.65 5.51
C ALA A 295 6.53 23.01 6.13
N SER A 296 5.31 23.13 6.68
CA SER A 296 4.84 24.36 7.33
C SER A 296 5.47 24.57 8.71
N LEU A 297 5.75 23.49 9.44
CA LEU A 297 6.38 23.54 10.77
C LEU A 297 7.90 23.79 10.68
N GLN A 298 8.55 23.41 9.58
CA GLN A 298 10.00 23.57 9.35
C GLN A 298 10.88 22.93 10.44
N THR A 299 10.34 22.01 11.24
CA THR A 299 11.04 21.30 12.31
C THR A 299 10.66 19.81 12.31
N LEU A 300 11.61 18.97 12.73
CA LEU A 300 11.37 17.55 13.02
C LEU A 300 11.06 17.31 14.49
N HIS A 301 11.27 18.29 15.36
CA HIS A 301 10.96 18.21 16.79
C HIS A 301 9.89 19.24 17.10
N ALA A 302 8.77 18.79 17.64
CA ALA A 302 7.63 19.63 17.90
C ALA A 302 7.01 19.34 19.26
N SER A 303 6.30 20.31 19.81
CA SER A 303 5.53 20.20 21.03
C SER A 303 4.05 20.05 20.68
N LEU A 304 3.45 18.93 21.09
CA LEU A 304 2.01 18.71 21.05
C LEU A 304 1.39 19.38 22.28
N VAL A 305 0.58 20.42 22.05
CA VAL A 305 -0.22 21.06 23.08
C VAL A 305 -1.57 20.35 23.14
N LEU A 306 -1.81 19.67 24.25
CA LEU A 306 -3.03 18.91 24.52
C LEU A 306 -4.21 19.85 24.87
N PRO A 307 -5.46 19.37 24.80
CA PRO A 307 -6.64 20.18 25.14
C PRO A 307 -6.66 20.71 26.58
N ASP A 308 -5.94 20.06 27.49
CA ASP A 308 -5.78 20.47 28.89
C ASP A 308 -4.62 21.47 29.12
N GLY A 309 -3.94 21.87 28.04
CA GLY A 309 -2.82 22.81 28.07
C GLY A 309 -1.46 22.20 28.38
N ARG A 310 -1.37 20.88 28.62
CA ARG A 310 -0.07 20.22 28.78
C ARG A 310 0.66 20.13 27.45
N GLU A 311 1.98 20.25 27.49
CA GLU A 311 2.85 20.13 26.31
C GLU A 311 3.61 18.80 26.35
N TYR A 312 3.78 18.19 25.19
CA TYR A 312 4.50 16.93 25.04
C TYR A 312 5.40 16.95 23.79
N HIS A 313 6.68 16.68 23.96
CA HIS A 313 7.65 16.71 22.86
C HIS A 313 7.60 15.42 22.04
N VAL A 314 7.56 15.56 20.72
CA VAL A 314 7.56 14.45 19.76
C VAL A 314 8.50 14.74 18.59
N THR A 315 8.95 13.67 17.95
CA THR A 315 9.58 13.75 16.63
C THR A 315 8.52 13.58 15.54
N LEU A 316 8.43 14.56 14.64
CA LEU A 316 7.56 14.51 13.48
C LEU A 316 8.22 13.76 12.33
N LYS A 317 7.47 12.84 11.73
CA LYS A 317 7.82 12.18 10.48
C LYS A 317 6.74 12.43 9.42
N GLU A 318 7.13 12.37 8.15
CA GLU A 318 6.19 12.44 7.04
C GLU A 318 5.36 11.15 6.97
N ALA A 319 4.05 11.29 7.00
CA ALA A 319 3.12 10.22 6.65
C ALA A 319 2.92 10.18 5.13
N PRO A 320 2.93 8.99 4.49
CA PRO A 320 2.60 8.83 3.07
C PRO A 320 1.07 8.89 2.86
N ILE A 321 0.44 10.00 3.26
CA ILE A 321 -0.99 10.29 3.17
C ILE A 321 -1.23 11.39 2.11
N GLU A 322 -2.42 11.42 1.51
CA GLU A 322 -2.77 12.52 0.61
C GLU A 322 -2.81 13.83 1.41
N PRO A 323 -2.26 14.93 0.87
CA PRO A 323 -2.25 16.22 1.55
C PRO A 323 -3.66 16.81 1.53
N VAL A 324 -4.51 16.36 2.45
CA VAL A 324 -5.84 16.91 2.66
C VAL A 324 -5.76 17.98 3.74
N GLU A 325 -5.49 19.20 3.28
CA GLU A 325 -5.67 20.47 4.00
C GLU A 325 -5.19 20.54 5.46
N ASN A 326 -4.01 20.00 5.81
CA ASN A 326 -3.40 20.17 7.14
C ASN A 326 -4.34 19.81 8.31
N ARG A 327 -5.13 18.74 8.19
CA ARG A 327 -6.20 18.46 9.17
C ARG A 327 -5.86 17.39 10.19
N TYR A 328 -4.83 16.57 9.97
CA TYR A 328 -4.67 15.32 10.70
C TYR A 328 -3.26 15.07 11.21
N ILE A 329 -3.19 14.42 12.36
CA ILE A 329 -2.00 13.83 12.94
C ILE A 329 -2.28 12.37 13.32
N ILE A 330 -1.33 11.51 13.04
CA ILE A 330 -1.38 10.09 13.40
C ILE A 330 -0.42 9.87 14.56
N LEU A 331 -0.93 9.26 15.64
CA LEU A 331 -0.17 8.97 16.85
C LEU A 331 -0.15 7.46 17.13
N PRO A 332 0.97 6.87 17.58
CA PRO A 332 1.02 5.49 18.06
C PRO A 332 -0.01 5.24 19.17
N ARG A 333 -0.55 4.03 19.25
CA ARG A 333 -1.53 3.64 20.26
C ARG A 333 -0.99 3.82 21.69
N LYS A 334 0.29 3.49 21.92
CA LYS A 334 0.95 3.68 23.21
C LYS A 334 1.05 5.17 23.57
N LEU A 335 1.50 6.01 22.63
CA LEU A 335 1.60 7.45 22.83
C LEU A 335 0.23 8.09 23.05
N ARG A 336 -0.76 7.72 22.24
CA ARG A 336 -2.16 8.16 22.39
C ARG A 336 -2.73 7.80 23.76
N SER A 337 -2.55 6.56 24.21
CA SER A 337 -2.98 6.11 25.54
C SER A 337 -2.27 6.87 26.66
N LYS A 338 -0.98 7.17 26.50
CA LYS A 338 -0.19 7.96 27.46
C LYS A 338 -0.69 9.41 27.56
N LEU A 339 -1.08 10.00 26.43
CA LEU A 339 -1.57 11.38 26.34
C LEU A 339 -3.08 11.51 26.60
N SER A 340 -3.78 10.39 26.82
CA SER A 340 -5.25 10.37 26.99
C SER A 340 -6.00 11.07 25.84
N LEU A 341 -5.52 10.86 24.61
CA LEU A 341 -6.11 11.44 23.41
C LEU A 341 -7.10 10.47 22.76
N ASP A 342 -8.29 10.96 22.47
CA ASP A 342 -9.36 10.21 21.80
C ASP A 342 -9.51 10.64 20.33
N ARG A 343 -10.33 9.87 19.61
CA ARG A 343 -10.71 10.09 18.22
C ARG A 343 -11.17 11.52 17.98
N GLY A 344 -10.63 12.18 16.95
CA GLY A 344 -11.11 13.49 16.51
C GLY A 344 -10.79 14.65 17.46
N MET A 345 -10.08 14.40 18.56
CA MET A 345 -9.60 15.48 19.41
C MET A 345 -8.64 16.38 18.63
N THR A 346 -8.81 17.70 18.78
CA THR A 346 -7.92 18.68 18.17
C THR A 346 -6.77 18.98 19.12
N ILE A 347 -5.55 18.90 18.61
CA ILE A 347 -4.32 19.29 19.32
C ILE A 347 -3.62 20.40 18.54
N GLU A 348 -2.85 21.23 19.22
CA GLU A 348 -2.03 22.26 18.57
C GLU A 348 -0.57 21.79 18.52
N VAL A 349 0.05 21.85 17.35
CA VAL A 349 1.46 21.50 17.14
C VAL A 349 2.29 22.77 17.02
N LYS A 350 3.26 22.94 17.90
CA LYS A 350 4.20 24.06 17.95
C LYS A 350 5.63 23.58 17.76
N GLU A 351 6.49 24.46 17.28
CA GLU A 351 7.94 24.25 17.26
C GLU A 351 8.51 24.20 18.69
#